data_AF-A0A9D6K7I2-F1
#
_entry.id   AF-A0A9D6K7I2-F1
#
_cell.length_a   1.000
_cell.length_b   1.000
_cell.length_c   1.000
_cell.angle_alpha   90.00
_cell.angle_beta   90.00
_cell.angle_gamma   90.00
#
_symmetry.space_group_name_H-M   'P 1'
#
loop_
_entity.id
_entity.type
_entity.pdbx_description
1 polymer ?
#
loop_
_entity_poly.entity_id
_entity_poly.type
_entity_poly.pdbx_seq_one_letter_code
_entity_poly.pdbx_strand_id
1 'polypeptide(L)'
;MRQGFAAVLKILNYNLDLERNALRRYREFAEKAKDESLKVFFINLAKAESGHINAIANVIRTIIEKTFDVSFFCPVCGWRINFGKDPKAGDITRCRMCGVTFELTEKNGDFDFKRV
;
A
#
# COMPACT_ATOMS: atom_id res chain seq x y z
N MET A 1 -8.30 2.46 -14.15
CA MET A 1 -7.24 2.27 -13.13
C MET A 1 -6.78 3.66 -12.70
N ARG A 2 -6.58 3.93 -11.40
CA ARG A 2 -6.06 5.25 -10.94
C ARG A 2 -4.62 5.41 -11.46
N GLN A 3 -4.31 6.57 -12.03
CA GLN A 3 -2.96 6.91 -12.50
C GLN A 3 -1.97 7.03 -11.34
N GLY A 4 -0.69 6.75 -11.60
CA GLY A 4 0.38 6.96 -10.63
C GLY A 4 0.54 5.90 -9.53
N PHE A 5 -0.13 4.75 -9.66
CA PHE A 5 -0.04 3.63 -8.72
C PHE A 5 0.02 2.26 -9.40
N ALA A 6 0.47 2.16 -10.65
CA ALA A 6 0.45 0.91 -11.42
C ALA A 6 1.20 -0.24 -10.72
N ALA A 7 2.48 -0.07 -10.39
CA ALA A 7 3.26 -1.10 -9.70
C ALA A 7 2.75 -1.31 -8.27
N VAL A 8 2.40 -0.22 -7.57
CA VAL A 8 1.89 -0.28 -6.18
C VAL A 8 0.62 -1.13 -6.12
N LEU A 9 -0.37 -0.87 -6.96
CA LEU A 9 -1.62 -1.65 -7.02
C LEU A 9 -1.35 -3.09 -7.44
N LYS A 10 -0.42 -3.33 -8.37
CA LYS A 10 -0.05 -4.70 -8.77
C LYS A 10 0.50 -5.49 -7.58
N ILE A 11 1.42 -4.90 -6.82
CA ILE A 11 2.02 -5.53 -5.64
C ILE A 11 0.96 -5.75 -4.55
N LEU A 12 0.11 -4.76 -4.28
CA LEU A 12 -0.93 -4.88 -3.25
C LEU A 12 -1.95 -5.97 -3.59
N ASN A 13 -2.40 -6.06 -4.85
CA ASN A 13 -3.32 -7.13 -5.27
C ASN A 13 -2.66 -8.51 -5.18
N TYR A 14 -1.39 -8.63 -5.60
CA TYR A 14 -0.65 -9.88 -5.46
C TYR A 14 -0.53 -10.31 -3.99
N ASN A 15 -0.18 -9.39 -3.08
CA ASN A 15 -0.12 -9.67 -1.65
C ASN A 15 -1.49 -10.05 -1.09
N LEU A 16 -2.56 -9.35 -1.48
CA LEU A 16 -3.93 -9.69 -1.06
C LEU A 16 -4.29 -11.14 -1.42
N ASP A 17 -3.90 -11.61 -2.60
CA ASP A 17 -4.13 -12.98 -3.02
C ASP A 17 -3.24 -13.99 -2.27
N LEU A 18 -2.00 -13.63 -1.94
CA LEU A 18 -1.16 -14.43 -1.04
C LEU A 18 -1.81 -14.60 0.34
N GLU A 19 -2.33 -13.52 0.93
CA GLU A 19 -2.97 -13.60 2.25
C GLU A 19 -4.24 -14.44 2.23
N ARG A 20 -5.06 -14.32 1.17
CA ARG A 20 -6.24 -15.19 0.98
C ARG A 20 -5.86 -16.66 0.89
N ASN A 21 -4.77 -16.97 0.18
CA ASN A 21 -4.27 -18.33 0.07
C ASN A 21 -3.71 -18.83 1.41
N ALA A 22 -2.96 -18.00 2.14
CA ALA A 22 -2.42 -18.32 3.45
C ALA A 22 -3.54 -18.59 4.47
N LEU A 23 -4.54 -17.71 4.53
CA LEU A 23 -5.75 -17.90 5.36
C LEU A 23 -6.42 -19.25 5.09
N ARG A 24 -6.65 -19.59 3.81
CA ARG A 24 -7.26 -20.87 3.42
C ARG A 24 -6.40 -22.05 3.90
N ARG A 25 -5.08 -22.02 3.63
CA ARG A 25 -4.17 -23.09 4.04
C ARG A 25 -4.10 -23.27 5.55
N TYR A 26 -4.01 -22.20 6.33
CA TYR A 26 -3.95 -22.31 7.78
C TYR A 26 -5.25 -22.84 8.38
N ARG A 27 -6.42 -22.52 7.80
CA ARG A 27 -7.69 -23.16 8.18
C ARG A 27 -7.66 -24.67 7.90
N GLU A 28 -7.24 -25.08 6.71
CA GLU A 28 -7.10 -26.50 6.37
C GLU A 28 -6.12 -27.24 7.31
N PHE A 29 -5.03 -26.58 7.72
CA PHE A 29 -4.07 -27.16 8.66
C PHE A 29 -4.64 -27.26 10.07
N ALA A 30 -5.39 -26.27 10.54
CA ALA A 30 -6.08 -26.33 11.82
C ALA A 30 -7.11 -27.47 11.87
N GLU A 31 -7.84 -27.71 10.77
CA GLU A 31 -8.81 -28.82 10.66
C GLU A 31 -8.14 -30.19 10.71
N LYS A 32 -6.95 -30.33 10.13
CA LYS A 32 -6.20 -31.59 10.06
C LYS A 32 -5.31 -31.84 11.28
N ALA A 33 -5.06 -30.82 12.10
CA ALA A 33 -4.22 -30.94 13.28
C ALA A 33 -4.87 -31.82 14.35
N LYS A 34 -4.17 -32.88 14.75
CA LYS A 34 -4.58 -33.75 15.87
C LYS A 34 -4.11 -33.23 17.22
N ASP A 35 -3.00 -32.49 17.21
CA ASP A 35 -2.47 -31.83 18.40
C ASP A 35 -3.17 -30.49 18.62
N GLU A 36 -3.71 -30.28 19.83
CA GLU A 36 -4.51 -29.10 20.14
C GLU A 36 -3.67 -27.82 20.13
N SER A 37 -2.40 -27.88 20.55
CA SER A 37 -1.51 -26.71 20.52
C SER A 37 -1.23 -26.26 19.09
N LEU A 38 -1.04 -27.23 18.18
CA LEU A 38 -0.80 -26.97 16.77
C LEU A 38 -2.06 -26.45 16.06
N LYS A 39 -3.24 -26.96 16.43
CA LYS A 39 -4.53 -26.44 15.97
C LYS A 39 -4.71 -24.97 16.36
N VAL A 40 -4.48 -24.63 17.63
CA VAL A 40 -4.56 -23.26 18.13
C VAL A 40 -3.55 -22.34 17.40
N PHE A 41 -2.34 -22.84 17.16
CA PHE A 41 -1.33 -22.10 16.39
C PHE A 41 -1.82 -21.74 14.99
N PHE A 42 -2.35 -22.70 14.22
CA PHE A 42 -2.88 -22.43 12.87
C PHE A 42 -4.11 -21.53 12.88
N ILE A 43 -4.98 -21.62 13.89
CA ILE A 43 -6.10 -20.70 14.06
C ILE A 43 -5.60 -19.26 14.24
N ASN A 44 -4.55 -19.07 15.05
CA ASN A 44 -3.97 -17.74 15.27
C ASN A 44 -3.33 -17.17 14.00
N LEU A 45 -2.63 -17.99 13.21
CA LEU A 45 -2.12 -17.58 11.91
C LEU A 45 -3.24 -17.18 10.96
N ALA A 46 -4.29 -18.01 10.83
CA ALA A 46 -5.46 -17.68 10.03
C ALA A 46 -6.11 -16.35 10.46
N LYS A 47 -6.19 -16.08 11.77
CA LYS A 47 -6.70 -14.79 12.28
C LYS A 47 -5.81 -13.61 11.87
N ALA A 48 -4.48 -13.77 11.91
CA ALA A 48 -3.54 -12.75 11.46
C ALA A 48 -3.73 -12.42 9.97
N GLU A 49 -3.81 -13.45 9.11
CA GLU A 49 -4.00 -13.23 7.66
C GLU A 49 -5.34 -12.58 7.34
N SER A 50 -6.41 -12.89 8.09
CA SER A 50 -7.67 -12.16 7.97
C SER A 50 -7.51 -10.66 8.27
N GLY A 51 -6.66 -10.30 9.22
CA GLY A 51 -6.31 -8.91 9.51
C GLY A 51 -5.54 -8.26 8.36
N HIS A 52 -4.54 -8.95 7.81
CA HIS A 52 -3.76 -8.48 6.67
C HIS A 52 -4.63 -8.26 5.43
N ILE A 53 -5.52 -9.21 5.10
CA ILE A 53 -6.49 -9.08 4.00
C ILE A 53 -7.30 -7.77 4.13
N ASN A 54 -7.84 -7.51 5.32
CA ASN A 54 -8.64 -6.31 5.56
C ASN A 54 -7.81 -5.03 5.41
N ALA A 55 -6.59 -5.02 5.96
CA ALA A 55 -5.69 -3.87 5.87
C ALA A 55 -5.29 -3.57 4.42
N ILE A 56 -4.86 -4.58 3.67
CA ILE A 56 -4.44 -4.43 2.27
C ILE A 56 -5.62 -4.01 1.39
N ALA A 57 -6.79 -4.65 1.54
CA ALA A 57 -7.99 -4.29 0.80
C ALA A 57 -8.40 -2.83 1.09
N ASN A 58 -8.26 -2.37 2.33
CA ASN A 58 -8.54 -0.99 2.69
C ASN A 58 -7.56 0.00 2.02
N VAL A 59 -6.26 -0.33 1.95
CA VAL A 59 -5.27 0.50 1.24
C VAL A 59 -5.58 0.57 -0.26
N ILE A 60 -5.89 -0.56 -0.89
CA ILE A 60 -6.28 -0.60 -2.31
C ILE A 60 -7.51 0.29 -2.53
N ARG A 61 -8.51 0.18 -1.65
CA ARG A 61 -9.73 1.00 -1.70
C ARG A 61 -9.43 2.48 -1.58
N THR A 62 -8.62 2.91 -0.61
CA THR A 62 -8.28 4.33 -0.44
C THR A 62 -7.47 4.90 -1.61
N ILE A 63 -6.66 4.05 -2.27
CA ILE A 63 -6.02 4.39 -3.53
C ILE A 63 -7.10 4.57 -4.60
N ILE A 64 -7.97 3.60 -4.86
CA ILE A 64 -8.96 3.68 -5.94
C ILE A 64 -9.94 4.86 -5.76
N GLU A 65 -10.40 5.09 -4.53
CA GLU A 65 -11.37 6.14 -4.17
C GLU A 65 -10.73 7.52 -4.03
N LYS A 66 -9.41 7.65 -4.24
CA LYS A 66 -8.68 8.94 -4.14
C LYS A 66 -8.87 9.61 -2.78
N THR A 67 -8.88 8.83 -1.71
CA THR A 67 -9.00 9.35 -0.33
C THR A 67 -7.65 9.48 0.38
N PHE A 68 -6.59 8.92 -0.22
CA PHE A 68 -5.22 8.99 0.26
C PHE A 68 -4.41 10.11 -0.42
N ASP A 69 -3.65 10.87 0.38
CA ASP A 69 -2.74 11.93 -0.07
C ASP A 69 -1.48 11.35 -0.73
N VAL A 70 -1.19 11.75 -1.96
CA VAL A 70 0.09 11.47 -2.62
C VAL A 70 1.15 12.37 -1.99
N SER A 71 2.03 11.77 -1.20
CA SER A 71 3.08 12.48 -0.50
C SER A 71 4.40 11.73 -0.53
N PHE A 72 5.49 12.48 -0.53
CA PHE A 72 6.85 11.97 -0.56
C PHE A 72 7.66 12.63 0.55
N PHE A 73 8.81 12.05 0.88
CA PHE A 73 9.79 12.73 1.71
C PHE A 73 10.68 13.60 0.83
N CYS A 74 10.87 14.86 1.23
CA CYS A 74 11.75 15.78 0.55
C CYS A 74 13.19 15.24 0.61
N PRO A 75 13.87 15.07 -0.54
CA PRO A 75 15.23 14.52 -0.57
C PRO A 75 16.29 15.48 -0.01
N VAL A 76 15.93 16.76 0.22
CA VAL A 76 16.84 17.79 0.74
C VAL A 76 16.83 17.84 2.27
N CYS A 77 15.65 17.69 2.90
CA CYS A 77 15.50 17.92 4.34
C CYS A 77 14.63 16.88 5.07
N GLY A 78 14.11 15.86 4.37
CA GLY A 78 13.26 14.83 4.96
C GLY A 78 11.82 15.26 5.27
N TRP A 79 11.45 16.53 5.08
CA TRP A 79 10.08 16.98 5.33
C TRP A 79 9.08 16.39 4.33
N ARG A 80 7.86 16.08 4.77
CA ARG A 80 6.81 15.56 3.88
C ARG A 80 6.36 16.61 2.87
N ILE A 81 6.50 16.32 1.58
CA ILE A 81 5.88 17.08 0.48
C ILE A 81 4.56 16.39 0.10
N ASN A 82 3.50 17.16 -0.09
CA ASN A 82 2.15 16.66 -0.33
C ASN A 82 1.62 17.29 -1.62
N PHE A 83 1.18 16.45 -2.55
CA PHE A 83 0.55 16.81 -3.82
C PHE A 83 -0.99 16.71 -3.77
N GLY A 84 -1.55 16.28 -2.63
CA GLY A 84 -2.99 16.15 -2.41
C GLY A 84 -3.53 14.77 -2.80
N LYS A 85 -4.86 14.67 -2.86
CA LYS A 85 -5.57 13.39 -3.00
C LYS A 85 -5.73 12.91 -4.44
N ASP A 86 -5.73 13.82 -5.41
CA ASP A 86 -5.92 13.50 -6.83
C ASP A 86 -5.00 14.34 -7.73
N PRO A 87 -3.67 14.28 -7.51
CA PRO A 87 -2.75 15.05 -8.33
C PRO A 87 -2.58 14.44 -9.71
N LYS A 88 -1.96 15.23 -10.59
CA LYS A 88 -1.60 14.87 -11.96
C LYS A 88 -0.12 15.12 -12.21
N ALA A 89 0.46 14.38 -13.15
CA ALA A 89 1.81 14.69 -13.62
C ALA A 89 1.86 16.15 -14.11
N GLY A 90 2.91 16.87 -13.72
CA GLY A 90 3.06 18.31 -13.92
C GLY A 90 2.61 19.17 -12.73
N ASP A 91 1.88 18.62 -11.74
CA ASP A 91 1.55 19.36 -10.53
C ASP A 91 2.83 19.73 -9.76
N ILE A 92 2.88 20.95 -9.24
CA ILE A 92 4.04 21.49 -8.54
C ILE A 92 3.69 21.68 -7.07
N THR A 93 4.64 21.34 -6.19
CA THR A 93 4.56 21.64 -4.75
C THR A 93 5.87 22.23 -4.26
N ARG A 94 5.79 23.03 -3.19
CA ARG A 94 6.95 23.60 -2.52
C ARG A 94 7.11 22.96 -1.15
N CYS A 95 8.31 22.49 -0.83
CA CYS A 95 8.61 21.98 0.49
C CYS A 95 8.46 23.11 1.52
N ARG A 96 7.56 22.93 2.50
CA ARG A 96 7.30 23.93 3.54
C ARG A 96 8.47 24.15 4.50
N MET A 97 9.44 23.25 4.52
CA MET A 97 10.61 23.35 5.39
C MET A 97 11.79 24.04 4.71
N CYS A 98 12.31 23.49 3.61
CA CYS A 98 13.49 24.04 2.92
C CYS A 98 13.18 24.98 1.75
N GLY A 99 11.90 25.12 1.38
CA GLY A 99 11.48 26.01 0.31
C GLY A 99 11.78 25.54 -1.11
N VAL A 100 12.39 24.36 -1.31
CA VAL A 100 12.66 23.78 -2.63
C VAL A 100 11.36 23.34 -3.31
N THR A 101 11.28 23.53 -4.62
CA THR A 101 10.12 23.20 -5.45
C THR A 101 10.32 21.85 -6.13
N PHE A 102 9.23 21.09 -6.23
CA PHE A 102 9.19 19.78 -6.87
C PHE A 102 8.01 19.68 -7.82
N GLU A 103 8.22 19.06 -8.97
CA GLU A 103 7.21 18.72 -9.96
C GLU A 103 6.90 17.23 -9.87
N LEU A 104 5.62 16.87 -9.80
CA LEU A 104 5.17 15.49 -9.87
C LEU A 104 5.34 14.97 -11.30
N THR A 105 5.89 13.78 -11.43
CA THR A 105 6.11 13.10 -12.71
C THR A 105 5.49 11.71 -12.66
N GLU A 106 5.35 11.08 -13.82
CA GLU A 106 4.88 9.71 -13.91
C GLU A 106 5.91 8.87 -14.69
N LYS A 107 6.29 7.73 -14.11
CA LYS A 107 7.22 6.78 -14.72
C LYS A 107 6.62 5.40 -14.64
N ASN A 108 6.44 4.76 -15.80
CA ASN A 108 5.86 3.41 -15.92
C ASN A 108 4.49 3.24 -15.24
N GLY A 109 3.68 4.31 -15.14
CA GLY A 109 2.37 4.27 -14.48
C GLY A 109 2.38 4.56 -12.98
N ASP A 110 3.54 4.86 -12.38
CA ASP A 110 3.68 5.22 -10.97
C ASP A 110 4.13 6.69 -10.82
N PHE A 111 3.67 7.35 -9.76
CA PHE A 111 4.10 8.70 -9.45
C PHE A 111 5.54 8.72 -8.93
N ASP A 112 6.29 9.68 -9.44
CA ASP A 112 7.63 10.05 -9.01
C ASP A 112 7.71 11.59 -8.95
N PHE A 113 8.83 12.17 -8.55
CA PHE A 113 8.96 13.62 -8.52
C PHE A 113 10.40 14.06 -8.79
N LYS A 114 10.54 15.25 -9.39
CA LYS A 114 11.85 15.86 -9.66
C LYS A 114 11.90 17.25 -9.06
N ARG A 115 13.10 17.69 -8.68
CA ARG A 115 13.36 19.09 -8.29
C ARG A 115 13.29 19.99 -9.52
N VAL A 116 12.72 21.17 -9.37
CA VAL A 116 12.68 22.27 -10.35
C VAL A 116 13.22 23.56 -9.76
#